data_AF-A0A0M2JU67-F1
#
_entry.id   AF-A0A0M2JU67-F1
#
_cell.length_a   1.000
_cell.length_b   1.000
_cell.length_c   1.000
_cell.angle_alpha   90.00
_cell.angle_beta   90.00
_cell.angle_gamma   90.00
#
_symmetry.space_group_name_H-M   'P 1'
#
loop_
_entity.id
_entity.type
_entity.pdbx_description
1 polymer ?
#
loop_
_entity_poly.entity_id
_entity_poly.type
_entity_poly.pdbx_seq_one_letter_code
_entity_poly.pdbx_strand_id
1 'polypeptide(L)'
;MLLILSIGARLAWTYVLPNGANFVDLHVYVGGAAALDRPGTLYDYVYADQTPDFPLPFTYPPFAAVVFYPLHLLPFGLVAFLWSIGIMAALYGVVRVSQGLLTDTEGSRRVAMLWTAVGIWTEPLRSTFDYGQVNVLLVLAILLAVRSTRWWLSGLLVGLAAGIKLTPAVSGLYFAGARRWATAVFSAVVFFATIGVSMLVIGQQARFYFTDLLGDARRVGPIGTSFNQSWRGGISRILGHDAGYGPVVLAGIAVTALLAVLAWRAIGGADDRLGAIVIVSLFGLLLSPISWTHHWVWLIPLMIWLLHGPLRAQRGARVLGWGWLALTLIGVPWLLSFAQPTIWEISRPWYLAWAGLIYIVATLATLGWIASRGGRRSRVPSPRPCP
;
A
#
# COMPACT_ATOMS: atom_id res chain seq x y z
N MET A 1 -11.06 -7.81 -24.66
CA MET A 1 -11.99 -6.68 -24.84
C MET A 1 -12.15 -5.87 -23.56
N LEU A 2 -12.65 -6.43 -22.45
CA LEU A 2 -12.90 -5.65 -21.21
C LEU A 2 -11.68 -4.87 -20.67
N LEU A 3 -10.48 -5.47 -20.63
CA LEU A 3 -9.28 -4.75 -20.16
C LEU A 3 -8.93 -3.57 -21.06
N ILE A 4 -9.01 -3.74 -22.39
CA ILE A 4 -8.74 -2.67 -23.35
C ILE A 4 -9.74 -1.53 -23.16
N LEU A 5 -11.03 -1.86 -22.99
CA LEU A 5 -12.07 -0.86 -22.71
C LEU A 5 -11.83 -0.14 -21.38
N SER A 6 -11.42 -0.87 -20.33
CA SER A 6 -11.12 -0.28 -19.03
C SER A 6 -9.91 0.66 -19.09
N ILE A 7 -8.84 0.27 -19.79
CA ILE A 7 -7.66 1.13 -20.04
C ILE A 7 -8.07 2.37 -20.82
N GLY A 8 -8.79 2.19 -21.94
CA GLY A 8 -9.26 3.30 -22.77
C GLY A 8 -10.14 4.28 -22.00
N ALA A 9 -11.09 3.77 -21.22
CA ALA A 9 -11.95 4.58 -20.37
C ALA A 9 -11.17 5.32 -19.27
N ARG A 10 -10.16 4.67 -18.65
CA ARG A 10 -9.33 5.31 -17.64
C ARG A 10 -8.44 6.42 -18.24
N LEU A 11 -7.88 6.20 -19.43
CA LEU A 11 -7.11 7.22 -20.14
C LEU A 11 -8.01 8.37 -20.60
N ALA A 12 -9.19 8.08 -21.15
CA ALA A 12 -10.17 9.10 -21.51
C ALA A 12 -10.60 9.94 -20.29
N TRP A 13 -10.90 9.29 -19.16
CA TRP A 13 -11.16 9.98 -17.90
C TRP A 13 -10.02 10.93 -17.54
N THR A 14 -8.78 10.45 -17.61
CA THR A 14 -7.58 11.20 -17.21
C THR A 14 -7.29 12.41 -18.11
N TYR A 15 -7.44 12.27 -19.44
CA TYR A 15 -6.95 13.26 -20.41
C TYR A 15 -8.04 14.04 -21.15
N VAL A 16 -9.30 13.57 -21.12
CA VAL A 16 -10.42 14.22 -21.82
C VAL A 16 -11.33 14.98 -20.86
N LEU A 17 -11.53 14.46 -19.64
CA LEU A 17 -12.40 15.12 -18.67
C LEU A 17 -11.65 16.22 -17.90
N PRO A 18 -12.29 17.38 -17.68
CA PRO A 18 -11.77 18.38 -16.76
C PRO A 18 -11.57 17.77 -15.36
N ASN A 19 -10.41 17.99 -14.75
CA ASN A 19 -10.04 17.45 -13.44
C ASN A 19 -10.00 15.90 -13.37
N GLY A 20 -9.80 15.23 -14.52
CA GLY A 20 -9.72 13.77 -14.61
C GLY A 20 -8.57 13.14 -13.81
N ALA A 21 -7.46 13.86 -13.69
CA ALA A 21 -6.35 13.59 -12.78
C ALA A 21 -5.57 14.90 -12.58
N ASN A 22 -4.95 15.08 -11.41
CA ASN A 22 -4.10 16.23 -11.13
C ASN A 22 -2.63 15.85 -10.91
N PHE A 23 -2.34 14.54 -10.81
CA PHE A 23 -0.99 13.99 -10.65
C PHE A 23 -0.20 14.66 -9.53
N VAL A 24 -0.88 15.10 -8.46
CA VAL A 24 -0.26 15.89 -7.38
C VAL A 24 0.96 15.21 -6.78
N ASP A 25 0.89 13.89 -6.53
CA ASP A 25 2.01 13.16 -5.95
C ASP A 25 3.13 12.93 -6.95
N LEU A 26 2.82 12.74 -8.24
CA LEU A 26 3.83 12.65 -9.29
C LEU A 26 4.57 13.97 -9.48
N HIS A 27 3.88 15.12 -9.38
CA HIS A 27 4.55 16.42 -9.33
C HIS A 27 5.45 16.56 -8.10
N VAL A 28 5.04 16.03 -6.94
CA VAL A 28 5.91 15.99 -5.75
C VAL A 28 7.14 15.12 -5.99
N TYR A 29 7.01 13.95 -6.62
CA TYR A 29 8.14 13.08 -6.94
C TYR A 29 9.12 13.75 -7.91
N VAL A 30 8.61 14.28 -9.01
CA VAL A 30 9.42 14.81 -10.11
C VAL A 30 9.97 16.20 -9.76
N GLY A 31 9.14 17.11 -9.27
CA GLY A 31 9.56 18.45 -8.89
C GLY A 31 10.41 18.48 -7.62
N GLY A 32 10.11 17.62 -6.64
CA GLY A 32 10.98 17.43 -5.48
C GLY A 32 12.35 16.87 -5.89
N ALA A 33 12.40 15.95 -6.85
CA ALA A 33 13.67 15.49 -7.40
C ALA A 33 14.42 16.59 -8.18
N ALA A 34 13.73 17.45 -8.93
CA ALA A 34 14.35 18.60 -9.60
C ALA A 34 15.01 19.59 -8.61
N ALA A 35 14.51 19.66 -7.37
CA ALA A 35 15.13 20.48 -6.32
C ALA A 35 16.57 20.03 -5.98
N LEU A 36 16.99 18.83 -6.39
CA LEU A 36 18.39 18.40 -6.26
C LEU A 36 19.38 19.25 -7.08
N ASP A 37 18.91 19.99 -8.09
CA ASP A 37 19.75 20.92 -8.86
C ASP A 37 20.26 22.10 -8.01
N ARG A 38 19.58 22.38 -6.89
CA ARG A 38 19.96 23.43 -5.95
C ARG A 38 20.25 22.81 -4.58
N PRO A 39 21.52 22.73 -4.17
CA PRO A 39 21.90 22.16 -2.87
C PRO A 39 21.09 22.78 -1.74
N GLY A 40 20.55 21.94 -0.85
CA GLY A 40 19.84 22.43 0.33
C GLY A 40 18.36 22.75 0.13
N THR A 41 17.75 22.45 -1.03
CA THR A 41 16.34 22.84 -1.31
C THR A 41 15.32 21.70 -1.35
N LEU A 42 15.74 20.42 -1.27
CA LEU A 42 14.83 19.26 -1.39
C LEU A 42 13.62 19.32 -0.45
N TYR A 43 13.85 19.60 0.84
CA TYR A 43 12.79 19.59 1.84
C TYR A 43 12.04 20.92 2.01
N ASP A 44 12.47 21.95 1.28
CA ASP A 44 11.78 23.24 1.13
C ASP A 44 10.85 23.24 -0.09
N TYR A 45 10.99 22.25 -0.98
CA TYR A 45 10.10 22.07 -2.12
C TYR A 45 8.67 21.77 -1.67
N VAL A 46 7.73 22.45 -2.32
CA VAL A 46 6.30 22.31 -2.09
C VAL A 46 5.55 22.45 -3.42
N TYR A 47 4.60 21.55 -3.67
CA TYR A 47 3.68 21.66 -4.81
C TYR A 47 2.33 22.21 -4.35
N ALA A 48 1.92 23.37 -4.89
CA ALA A 48 0.70 24.07 -4.46
C ALA A 48 -0.33 24.27 -5.58
N ASP A 49 0.04 24.07 -6.85
CA ASP A 49 -0.77 24.49 -8.02
C ASP A 49 -2.18 23.88 -8.05
N GLN A 50 -2.33 22.65 -7.56
CA GLN A 50 -3.60 21.92 -7.55
C GLN A 50 -4.18 21.75 -6.14
N THR A 51 -3.43 22.15 -5.11
CA THR A 51 -3.80 22.03 -3.70
C THR A 51 -3.36 23.29 -2.95
N PRO A 52 -3.83 24.50 -3.32
CA PRO A 52 -3.34 25.75 -2.74
C PRO A 52 -3.60 25.83 -1.22
N ASP A 53 -4.70 25.23 -0.75
CA ASP A 53 -5.05 25.16 0.68
C ASP A 53 -4.31 24.04 1.44
N PHE A 54 -3.58 23.18 0.72
CA PHE A 54 -2.69 22.17 1.28
C PHE A 54 -1.49 21.94 0.35
N PRO A 55 -0.52 22.87 0.35
CA PRO A 55 0.69 22.71 -0.44
C PRO A 55 1.43 21.44 0.00
N LEU A 56 1.76 20.56 -0.95
CA LEU A 56 2.30 19.23 -0.68
C LEU A 56 3.83 19.26 -0.66
N PRO A 57 4.48 19.10 0.52
CA PRO A 57 5.93 19.04 0.60
C PRO A 57 6.46 17.67 0.14
N PHE A 58 7.75 17.64 -0.20
CA PHE A 58 8.45 16.37 -0.34
C PHE A 58 8.63 15.68 1.03
N THR A 59 7.92 14.56 1.24
CA THR A 59 7.87 13.84 2.53
C THR A 59 8.54 12.46 2.48
N TYR A 60 9.12 12.11 1.32
CA TYR A 60 9.71 10.81 1.07
C TYR A 60 11.17 10.74 1.53
N PRO A 61 11.74 9.54 1.73
CA PRO A 61 13.16 9.42 1.99
C PRO A 61 13.98 10.03 0.84
N PRO A 62 15.17 10.58 1.14
CA PRO A 62 16.06 11.19 0.16
C PRO A 62 16.32 10.35 -1.11
N PHE A 63 16.44 9.03 -0.95
CA PHE A 63 16.71 8.12 -2.05
C PHE A 63 15.62 8.13 -3.12
N ALA A 64 14.36 8.44 -2.75
CA ALA A 64 13.29 8.63 -3.72
C ALA A 64 13.60 9.77 -4.70
N ALA A 65 14.13 10.90 -4.21
CA ALA A 65 14.52 12.01 -5.07
C ALA A 65 15.62 11.60 -6.06
N VAL A 66 16.61 10.82 -5.61
CA VAL A 66 17.67 10.28 -6.47
C VAL A 66 17.09 9.37 -7.57
N VAL A 67 16.15 8.50 -7.22
CA VAL A 67 15.50 7.58 -8.17
C VAL A 67 14.61 8.32 -9.16
N PHE A 68 13.90 9.36 -8.71
CA PHE A 68 12.98 10.13 -9.55
C PHE A 68 13.67 11.24 -10.35
N TYR A 69 14.91 11.59 -10.03
CA TYR A 69 15.67 12.65 -10.70
C TYR A 69 15.64 12.51 -12.23
N PRO A 70 15.94 11.38 -12.87
CA PRO A 70 15.93 11.33 -14.34
C PRO A 70 14.60 11.69 -14.99
N LEU A 71 13.47 11.59 -14.28
CA LEU A 71 12.15 11.91 -14.82
C LEU A 71 11.93 13.41 -14.98
N HIS A 72 12.58 14.27 -14.17
CA HIS A 72 12.39 15.72 -14.26
C HIS A 72 12.99 16.32 -15.53
N LEU A 73 13.89 15.59 -16.21
CA LEU A 73 14.50 15.99 -17.47
C LEU A 73 13.56 15.82 -18.68
N LEU A 74 12.41 15.17 -18.50
CA LEU A 74 11.44 14.90 -19.55
C LEU A 74 10.22 15.84 -19.42
N PRO A 75 9.52 16.13 -20.53
CA PRO A 75 8.25 16.85 -20.46
C PRO A 75 7.25 16.14 -19.55
N PHE A 76 6.68 16.85 -18.57
CA PHE A 76 5.83 16.22 -17.55
C PHE A 76 4.64 15.44 -18.13
N GLY A 77 4.01 15.94 -19.20
CA GLY A 77 2.91 15.22 -19.86
C GLY A 77 3.32 13.83 -20.38
N LEU A 78 4.54 13.69 -20.90
CA LEU A 78 5.09 12.40 -21.32
C LEU A 78 5.34 11.49 -20.10
N VAL A 79 5.89 12.04 -19.02
CA VAL A 79 6.11 11.32 -17.76
C VAL A 79 4.77 10.81 -17.22
N ALA A 80 3.76 11.67 -17.08
CA ALA A 80 2.43 11.31 -16.57
C ALA A 80 1.76 10.21 -17.41
N PHE A 81 1.88 10.29 -18.75
CA PHE A 81 1.35 9.27 -19.65
C PHE A 81 2.04 7.92 -19.47
N LEU A 82 3.37 7.88 -19.59
CA LEU A 82 4.14 6.65 -19.43
C LEU A 82 4.01 6.07 -18.03
N TRP A 83 3.92 6.92 -17.01
CA TRP A 83 3.70 6.53 -15.62
C TRP A 83 2.35 5.83 -15.45
N SER A 84 1.29 6.38 -16.04
CA SER A 84 -0.05 5.78 -16.02
C SER A 84 -0.06 4.39 -16.68
N ILE A 85 0.59 4.25 -17.84
CA ILE A 85 0.76 2.95 -18.51
C ILE A 85 1.60 1.99 -17.65
N GLY A 86 2.66 2.49 -17.02
CA GLY A 86 3.51 1.73 -16.10
C GLY A 86 2.73 1.20 -14.89
N ILE A 87 1.86 2.01 -14.29
CA ILE A 87 0.97 1.58 -13.19
C ILE A 87 0.01 0.49 -13.66
N MET A 88 -0.59 0.62 -14.85
CA MET A 88 -1.48 -0.42 -15.40
C MET A 88 -0.75 -1.74 -15.64
N ALA A 89 0.45 -1.68 -16.20
CA ALA A 89 1.32 -2.85 -16.39
C ALA A 89 1.74 -3.46 -15.06
N ALA A 90 2.08 -2.62 -14.07
CA ALA A 90 2.43 -3.06 -12.72
C ALA A 90 1.25 -3.73 -12.01
N LEU A 91 0.04 -3.20 -12.16
CA LEU A 91 -1.18 -3.80 -11.62
C LEU A 91 -1.42 -5.20 -12.24
N TYR A 92 -1.27 -5.33 -13.56
CA TYR A 92 -1.30 -6.64 -14.20
C TYR A 92 -0.23 -7.57 -13.61
N GLY A 93 1.00 -7.07 -13.42
CA GLY A 93 2.07 -7.78 -12.73
C GLY A 93 1.68 -8.24 -11.32
N VAL A 94 1.08 -7.37 -10.51
CA VAL A 94 0.61 -7.68 -9.14
C VAL A 94 -0.37 -8.85 -9.18
N VAL A 95 -1.34 -8.81 -10.10
CA VAL A 95 -2.33 -9.89 -10.27
C VAL A 95 -1.66 -11.19 -10.71
N ARG A 96 -0.75 -11.14 -11.70
CA ARG A 96 -0.04 -12.32 -12.22
C ARG A 96 0.85 -12.98 -11.17
N VAL A 97 1.63 -12.18 -10.44
CA VAL A 97 2.49 -12.68 -9.36
C VAL A 97 1.64 -13.23 -8.23
N SER A 98 0.51 -12.59 -7.88
CA SER A 98 -0.44 -13.12 -6.89
C SER A 98 -0.98 -14.50 -7.29
N GLN A 99 -1.39 -14.68 -8.55
CA GLN A 99 -1.83 -15.99 -9.05
C GLN A 99 -0.71 -17.04 -8.96
N GLY A 100 0.52 -16.69 -9.35
CA GLY A 100 1.67 -17.60 -9.25
C GLY A 100 2.00 -18.00 -7.81
N LEU A 101 1.83 -17.08 -6.85
CA LEU A 101 2.02 -17.36 -5.43
C LEU A 101 0.91 -18.22 -4.81
N LEU A 102 -0.24 -18.39 -5.47
CA LEU A 102 -1.34 -19.23 -5.00
C LEU A 102 -1.20 -20.71 -5.39
N THR A 103 -0.76 -21.00 -6.62
CA THR A 103 -0.87 -22.34 -7.21
C THR A 103 0.43 -22.89 -7.80
N ASP A 104 1.59 -22.25 -7.55
CA ASP A 104 2.92 -22.49 -8.17
C ASP A 104 2.93 -22.49 -9.72
N THR A 105 1.75 -22.33 -10.32
CA THR A 105 1.44 -22.30 -11.74
C THR A 105 0.87 -20.94 -12.09
N GLU A 106 1.16 -20.51 -13.30
CA GLU A 106 0.63 -19.29 -13.85
C GLU A 106 -0.88 -19.44 -14.09
N GLY A 107 -1.70 -18.96 -13.15
CA GLY A 107 -3.16 -18.99 -13.24
C GLY A 107 -3.72 -18.35 -14.53
N SER A 108 -5.04 -18.40 -14.73
CA SER A 108 -5.65 -17.95 -16.00
C SER A 108 -5.33 -16.49 -16.35
N ARG A 109 -4.72 -16.28 -17.53
CA ARG A 109 -4.47 -14.94 -18.09
C ARG A 109 -5.77 -14.14 -18.27
N ARG A 110 -6.87 -14.80 -18.60
CA ARG A 110 -8.20 -14.15 -18.72
C ARG A 110 -8.67 -13.60 -17.39
N VAL A 111 -8.51 -14.37 -16.32
CA VAL A 111 -8.81 -13.92 -14.95
C VAL A 111 -7.88 -12.78 -14.54
N ALA A 112 -6.61 -12.83 -14.94
CA ALA A 112 -5.68 -11.73 -14.67
C ALA A 112 -6.09 -10.42 -15.37
N MET A 113 -6.49 -10.51 -16.64
CA MET A 113 -7.00 -9.37 -17.40
C MET A 113 -8.29 -8.82 -16.78
N LEU A 114 -9.19 -9.68 -16.29
CA LEU A 114 -10.41 -9.27 -15.60
C LEU A 114 -10.10 -8.52 -14.29
N TRP A 115 -9.24 -9.09 -13.43
CA TRP A 115 -8.82 -8.45 -12.18
C TRP A 115 -8.12 -7.12 -12.42
N THR A 116 -7.32 -7.01 -13.48
CA THR A 116 -6.68 -5.75 -13.84
C THR A 116 -7.73 -4.75 -14.31
N ALA A 117 -8.66 -5.17 -15.18
CA ALA A 117 -9.71 -4.31 -15.71
C ALA A 117 -10.62 -3.74 -14.61
N VAL A 118 -11.01 -4.58 -13.65
CA VAL A 118 -11.82 -4.17 -12.49
C VAL A 118 -10.97 -3.40 -11.48
N GLY A 119 -9.75 -3.85 -11.23
CA GLY A 119 -8.81 -3.27 -10.28
C GLY A 119 -8.54 -1.78 -10.54
N ILE A 120 -8.45 -1.37 -11.81
CA ILE A 120 -8.30 0.04 -12.22
C ILE A 120 -9.35 0.96 -11.57
N TRP A 121 -10.55 0.45 -11.31
CA TRP A 121 -11.69 1.24 -10.79
C TRP A 121 -11.91 1.10 -9.29
N THR A 122 -11.16 0.23 -8.61
CA THR A 122 -11.18 0.16 -7.14
C THR A 122 -10.56 1.43 -6.56
N GLU A 123 -11.10 1.94 -5.45
CA GLU A 123 -10.69 3.20 -4.83
C GLU A 123 -9.17 3.34 -4.64
N PRO A 124 -8.42 2.34 -4.13
CA PRO A 124 -6.96 2.47 -3.99
C PRO A 124 -6.27 2.76 -5.32
N LEU A 125 -6.74 2.16 -6.41
CA LEU A 125 -6.15 2.30 -7.74
C LEU A 125 -6.64 3.56 -8.44
N ARG A 126 -7.91 3.95 -8.29
CA ARG A 126 -8.42 5.26 -8.76
C ARG A 126 -7.57 6.38 -8.20
N SER A 127 -7.44 6.44 -6.87
CA SER A 127 -6.58 7.44 -6.20
C SER A 127 -5.11 7.32 -6.63
N THR A 128 -4.61 6.11 -6.90
CA THR A 128 -3.24 5.94 -7.42
C THR A 128 -3.07 6.59 -8.78
N PHE A 129 -4.02 6.39 -9.71
CA PHE A 129 -3.96 6.99 -11.03
C PHE A 129 -4.21 8.50 -10.99
N ASP A 130 -5.16 8.96 -10.17
CA ASP A 130 -5.52 10.38 -10.05
C ASP A 130 -4.33 11.22 -9.56
N TYR A 131 -3.55 10.67 -8.61
CA TYR A 131 -2.42 11.37 -8.00
C TYR A 131 -1.04 10.98 -8.58
N GLY A 132 -0.95 9.86 -9.31
CA GLY A 132 0.30 9.34 -9.86
C GLY A 132 1.18 8.63 -8.83
N GLN A 133 0.59 7.88 -7.90
CA GLN A 133 1.31 7.20 -6.81
C GLN A 133 2.17 6.00 -7.25
N VAL A 134 3.32 5.82 -6.59
CA VAL A 134 4.29 4.74 -6.86
C VAL A 134 3.89 3.38 -6.23
N ASN A 135 2.86 3.35 -5.37
CA ASN A 135 2.63 2.18 -4.49
C ASN A 135 2.39 0.87 -5.22
N VAL A 136 1.79 0.87 -6.42
CA VAL A 136 1.57 -0.36 -7.20
C VAL A 136 2.89 -0.99 -7.62
N LEU A 137 3.88 -0.18 -8.00
CA LEU A 137 5.24 -0.64 -8.32
C LEU A 137 5.92 -1.22 -7.07
N LEU A 138 5.74 -0.59 -5.91
CA LEU A 138 6.29 -1.08 -4.64
C LEU A 138 5.65 -2.41 -4.23
N VAL A 139 4.31 -2.54 -4.33
CA VAL A 139 3.61 -3.81 -4.07
C VAL A 139 4.10 -4.89 -5.01
N LEU A 140 4.27 -4.59 -6.31
CA LEU A 140 4.83 -5.54 -7.27
C LEU A 140 6.25 -5.99 -6.87
N ALA A 141 7.12 -5.05 -6.51
CA ALA A 141 8.48 -5.36 -6.05
C ALA A 141 8.48 -6.29 -4.83
N ILE A 142 7.60 -6.04 -3.84
CA ILE A 142 7.48 -6.92 -2.67
C ILE A 142 6.93 -8.30 -3.05
N LEU A 143 5.91 -8.39 -3.92
CA LEU A 143 5.40 -9.68 -4.38
C LEU A 143 6.46 -10.48 -5.17
N LEU A 144 7.29 -9.81 -5.97
CA LEU A 144 8.44 -10.43 -6.65
C LEU A 144 9.50 -10.89 -5.65
N ALA A 145 9.76 -10.12 -4.59
CA ALA A 145 10.66 -10.51 -3.51
C ALA A 145 10.16 -11.77 -2.78
N VAL A 146 8.86 -11.86 -2.52
CA VAL A 146 8.21 -13.03 -1.91
C VAL A 146 8.26 -14.26 -2.83
N ARG A 147 8.05 -14.06 -4.15
CA ARG A 147 8.16 -15.13 -5.17
C ARG A 147 9.57 -15.67 -5.30
N SER A 148 10.58 -14.81 -5.20
CA SER A 148 11.98 -15.20 -5.35
C SER A 148 12.48 -16.06 -4.20
N THR A 149 13.16 -17.16 -4.53
CA THR A 149 13.90 -18.00 -3.57
C THR A 149 15.28 -17.43 -3.25
N ARG A 150 15.82 -16.55 -4.11
CA ARG A 150 17.15 -15.95 -3.95
C ARG A 150 17.11 -14.86 -2.89
N TRP A 151 17.81 -15.08 -1.78
CA TRP A 151 17.76 -14.18 -0.63
C TRP A 151 18.23 -12.76 -0.94
N TRP A 152 19.29 -12.61 -1.75
CA TRP A 152 19.86 -11.32 -2.12
C TRP A 152 18.91 -10.52 -3.00
N LEU A 153 18.26 -11.15 -3.98
CA LEU A 153 17.29 -10.47 -4.85
C LEU A 153 16.06 -10.03 -4.06
N SER A 154 15.53 -10.91 -3.20
CA SER A 154 14.42 -10.55 -2.31
C SER A 154 14.79 -9.39 -1.39
N GLY A 155 15.99 -9.43 -0.79
CA GLY A 155 16.46 -8.38 0.12
C GLY A 155 16.70 -7.06 -0.60
N LEU A 156 17.27 -7.10 -1.82
CA LEU A 156 17.44 -5.93 -2.69
C LEU A 156 16.11 -5.24 -2.98
N LEU A 157 15.11 -6.00 -3.44
CA LEU A 157 13.79 -5.46 -3.78
C LEU A 157 13.10 -4.82 -2.55
N VAL A 158 13.17 -5.47 -1.39
CA VAL A 158 12.59 -4.95 -0.14
C VAL A 158 13.32 -3.69 0.32
N GLY A 159 14.65 -3.72 0.35
CA GLY A 159 15.47 -2.61 0.82
C GLY A 159 15.36 -1.37 -0.06
N LEU A 160 15.39 -1.54 -1.40
CA LEU A 160 15.18 -0.45 -2.35
C LEU A 160 13.76 0.13 -2.25
N ALA A 161 12.74 -0.73 -2.13
CA ALA A 161 11.36 -0.27 -1.94
C ALA A 161 11.22 0.56 -0.65
N ALA A 162 11.82 0.10 0.45
CA ALA A 162 11.86 0.82 1.73
C ALA A 162 12.61 2.16 1.62
N GLY A 163 13.68 2.20 0.81
CA GLY A 163 14.44 3.41 0.52
C GLY A 163 13.65 4.43 -0.31
N ILE A 164 12.74 3.99 -1.19
CA ILE A 164 11.85 4.89 -1.94
C ILE A 164 10.69 5.37 -1.05
N LYS A 165 10.15 4.48 -0.21
CA LYS A 165 9.05 4.79 0.71
C LYS A 165 9.15 3.85 1.91
N LEU A 166 9.06 4.37 3.12
CA LEU A 166 9.27 3.56 4.33
C LEU A 166 8.23 2.44 4.52
N THR A 167 7.02 2.57 3.96
CA THR A 167 5.92 1.64 4.17
C THR A 167 6.25 0.18 3.78
N PRO A 168 6.92 -0.11 2.65
CA PRO A 168 7.46 -1.44 2.33
C PRO A 168 8.33 -2.11 3.39
N ALA A 169 8.95 -1.38 4.33
CA ALA A 169 9.83 -1.98 5.35
C ALA A 169 9.11 -3.03 6.22
N VAL A 170 7.78 -2.90 6.41
CA VAL A 170 6.98 -3.88 7.15
C VAL A 170 7.03 -5.28 6.53
N SER A 171 7.29 -5.40 5.23
CA SER A 171 7.47 -6.69 4.55
C SER A 171 8.68 -7.48 5.06
N GLY A 172 9.64 -6.83 5.73
CA GLY A 172 10.71 -7.51 6.46
C GLY A 172 10.18 -8.48 7.52
N LEU A 173 9.03 -8.17 8.14
CA LEU A 173 8.36 -9.07 9.11
C LEU A 173 7.91 -10.38 8.46
N TYR A 174 7.47 -10.35 7.19
CA TYR A 174 7.16 -11.58 6.45
C TYR A 174 8.41 -12.47 6.34
N PHE A 175 9.56 -11.91 5.95
CA PHE A 175 10.79 -12.70 5.79
C PHE A 175 11.33 -13.21 7.13
N ALA A 176 11.25 -12.40 8.19
CA ALA A 176 11.59 -12.84 9.54
C ALA A 176 10.65 -13.97 10.01
N GLY A 177 9.34 -13.83 9.82
CA GLY A 177 8.35 -14.87 10.13
C GLY A 177 8.51 -16.14 9.30
N ALA A 178 8.96 -16.00 8.05
CA ALA A 178 9.35 -17.09 7.16
C ALA A 178 10.73 -17.68 7.48
N ARG A 179 11.42 -17.19 8.53
CA ARG A 179 12.80 -17.57 8.92
C ARG A 179 13.84 -17.36 7.82
N ARG A 180 13.56 -16.49 6.84
CA ARG A 180 14.49 -16.07 5.79
C ARG A 180 15.38 -14.93 6.30
N TRP A 181 16.15 -15.20 7.36
CA TRP A 181 16.95 -14.20 8.07
C TRP A 181 17.96 -13.49 7.16
N ALA A 182 18.62 -14.22 6.26
CA ALA A 182 19.53 -13.63 5.28
C ALA A 182 18.83 -12.58 4.39
N THR A 183 17.58 -12.83 3.98
CA THR A 183 16.78 -11.85 3.23
C THR A 183 16.46 -10.63 4.09
N ALA A 184 16.01 -10.84 5.32
CA ALA A 184 15.66 -9.74 6.22
C ALA A 184 16.88 -8.85 6.53
N VAL A 185 18.00 -9.45 6.91
CA VAL A 185 19.25 -8.72 7.16
C VAL A 185 19.73 -8.00 5.90
N PHE A 186 19.75 -8.68 4.75
CA PHE A 186 20.20 -8.05 3.50
C PHE A 186 19.28 -6.90 3.06
N SER A 187 17.97 -6.99 3.30
CA SER A 187 17.06 -5.86 3.05
C SER A 187 17.38 -4.65 3.92
N ALA A 188 17.75 -4.86 5.19
CA ALA A 188 18.21 -3.79 6.06
C ALA A 188 19.53 -3.19 5.54
N VAL A 189 20.49 -4.03 5.16
CA VAL A 189 21.76 -3.57 4.55
C VAL A 189 21.50 -2.71 3.30
N VAL A 190 20.64 -3.17 2.39
CA VAL A 190 20.30 -2.41 1.17
C VAL A 190 19.58 -1.11 1.53
N PHE A 191 18.64 -1.12 2.48
CA PHE A 191 17.99 0.09 2.96
C PHE A 191 19.00 1.10 3.52
N PHE A 192 19.91 0.68 4.40
CA PHE A 192 20.97 1.55 4.90
C PHE A 192 21.93 2.01 3.79
N ALA A 193 22.18 1.19 2.77
CA ALA A 193 22.93 1.61 1.59
C ALA A 193 22.20 2.73 0.82
N THR A 194 20.87 2.70 0.71
CA THR A 194 20.11 3.82 0.12
C THR A 194 20.27 5.12 0.92
N ILE A 195 20.37 5.03 2.24
CA ILE A 195 20.69 6.17 3.12
C ILE A 195 22.11 6.66 2.84
N GLY A 196 23.09 5.75 2.73
CA GLY A 196 24.47 6.08 2.40
C GLY A 196 24.60 6.80 1.04
N VAL A 197 23.96 6.27 0.00
CA VAL A 197 23.89 6.93 -1.32
C VAL A 197 23.28 8.31 -1.20
N SER A 198 22.20 8.46 -0.44
CA SER A 198 21.57 9.76 -0.22
C SER A 198 22.49 10.74 0.48
N MET A 199 23.21 10.31 1.52
CA MET A 199 24.20 11.16 2.20
C MET A 199 25.32 11.60 1.25
N LEU A 200 25.75 10.73 0.32
CA LEU A 200 26.77 11.08 -0.68
C LEU A 200 26.26 12.08 -1.72
N VAL A 201 24.99 11.99 -2.13
CA VAL A 201 24.42 12.84 -3.18
C VAL A 201 23.92 14.18 -2.63
N ILE A 202 23.24 14.19 -1.48
CA ILE A 202 22.53 15.38 -0.97
C ILE A 202 23.03 15.87 0.41
N GLY A 203 24.01 15.18 1.00
CA GLY A 203 24.70 15.64 2.22
C GLY A 203 23.77 15.90 3.41
N GLN A 204 23.82 17.14 3.92
CA GLN A 204 23.16 17.55 5.16
C GLN A 204 21.64 17.37 5.14
N GLN A 205 20.99 17.45 3.98
CA GLN A 205 19.54 17.24 3.88
C GLN A 205 19.15 15.78 4.12
N ALA A 206 19.98 14.81 3.72
CA ALA A 206 19.72 13.42 4.06
C ALA A 206 19.80 13.21 5.57
N ARG A 207 20.75 13.85 6.25
CA ARG A 207 20.83 13.81 7.73
C ARG A 207 19.57 14.41 8.36
N PHE A 208 19.21 15.62 7.95
CA PHE A 208 18.03 16.33 8.44
C PHE A 208 16.74 15.51 8.33
N TYR A 209 16.59 14.75 7.24
CA TYR A 209 15.45 13.84 7.12
C TYR A 209 15.39 12.81 8.24
N PHE A 210 16.47 12.09 8.51
CA PHE A 210 16.48 11.02 9.50
C PHE A 210 16.52 11.51 10.95
N THR A 211 16.98 12.75 11.21
CA THR A 211 17.06 13.32 12.56
C THR A 211 15.83 14.12 12.96
N ASP A 212 15.28 14.92 12.04
CA ASP A 212 14.29 15.95 12.39
C ASP A 212 12.94 15.73 11.70
N LEU A 213 12.93 15.10 10.51
CA LEU A 213 11.70 14.91 9.73
C LEU A 213 11.06 13.54 9.94
N LEU A 214 11.87 12.53 10.23
CA LEU A 214 11.43 11.16 10.44
C LEU A 214 10.60 11.08 11.73
N GLY A 215 9.27 11.11 11.58
CA GLY A 215 8.33 11.04 12.69
C GLY A 215 7.51 12.31 12.93
N ASP A 216 7.82 13.43 12.26
CA ASP A 216 6.97 14.62 12.32
C ASP A 216 5.72 14.44 11.45
N ALA A 217 4.69 13.84 12.04
CA ALA A 217 3.42 13.59 11.37
C ALA A 217 2.70 14.87 10.93
N ARG A 218 3.02 16.05 11.48
CA ARG A 218 2.41 17.32 11.08
C ARG A 218 2.80 17.71 9.65
N ARG A 219 3.96 17.25 9.17
CA ARG A 219 4.40 17.45 7.78
C ARG A 219 3.76 16.50 6.78
N VAL A 220 3.22 15.37 7.23
CA VAL A 220 2.77 14.30 6.34
C VAL A 220 1.34 14.54 5.82
N GLY A 221 0.53 15.31 6.55
CA GLY A 221 -0.75 15.82 6.07
C GLY A 221 -1.94 15.64 7.03
N PRO A 222 -3.17 15.82 6.53
CA PRO A 222 -4.38 15.84 7.35
C PRO A 222 -4.70 14.47 7.95
N ILE A 223 -4.32 14.25 9.20
CA ILE A 223 -4.43 12.95 9.88
C ILE A 223 -5.87 12.45 9.97
N GLY A 224 -6.83 13.35 10.21
CA GLY A 224 -8.23 13.01 10.41
C GLY A 224 -9.05 12.79 9.14
N THR A 225 -8.54 13.09 7.94
CA THR A 225 -9.34 12.98 6.70
C THR A 225 -9.87 11.55 6.46
N SER A 226 -11.03 11.43 5.80
CA SER A 226 -11.65 10.14 5.47
C SER A 226 -10.72 9.24 4.66
N PHE A 227 -9.79 9.79 3.88
CA PHE A 227 -8.82 9.00 3.12
C PHE A 227 -7.76 8.29 3.98
N ASN A 228 -7.50 8.77 5.21
CA ASN A 228 -6.56 8.09 6.11
C ASN A 228 -7.26 6.93 6.85
N GLN A 229 -6.97 5.71 6.43
CA GLN A 229 -7.55 4.47 6.94
C GLN A 229 -6.64 3.74 7.95
N SER A 230 -5.71 4.45 8.60
CA SER A 230 -4.92 3.93 9.73
C SER A 230 -5.69 3.98 11.06
N TRP A 231 -5.20 3.27 12.09
CA TRP A 231 -5.76 3.40 13.45
C TRP A 231 -5.70 4.82 13.98
N ARG A 232 -4.57 5.52 13.80
CA ARG A 232 -4.44 6.92 14.23
C ARG A 232 -5.49 7.80 13.58
N GLY A 233 -5.68 7.69 12.26
CA GLY A 233 -6.72 8.45 11.55
C GLY A 233 -8.12 8.10 12.01
N GLY A 234 -8.43 6.80 12.13
CA GLY A 234 -9.72 6.31 12.59
C GLY A 234 -10.11 6.84 13.96
N ILE A 235 -9.23 6.68 14.95
CA ILE A 235 -9.48 7.17 16.31
C ILE A 235 -9.52 8.69 16.36
N SER A 236 -8.68 9.38 15.58
CA SER A 236 -8.71 10.85 15.52
C SER A 236 -10.09 11.38 15.10
N ARG A 237 -10.72 10.74 14.11
CA ARG A 237 -12.10 11.10 13.70
C ARG A 237 -13.13 10.89 14.81
N ILE A 238 -12.99 9.83 15.61
CA ILE A 238 -13.89 9.56 16.74
C ILE A 238 -13.71 10.61 17.84
N LEU A 239 -12.47 10.99 18.13
CA LEU A 239 -12.13 11.94 19.20
C LEU A 239 -12.28 13.41 18.79
N GLY A 240 -12.38 13.69 17.49
CA GLY A 240 -12.45 15.05 16.93
C GLY A 240 -11.14 15.83 16.92
N HIS A 241 -10.02 15.20 17.31
CA HIS A 241 -8.66 15.77 17.29
C HIS A 241 -7.63 14.68 17.00
N ASP A 242 -6.37 15.04 16.71
CA ASP A 242 -5.30 14.06 16.46
C ASP A 242 -5.02 13.21 17.71
N ALA A 243 -5.32 11.92 17.61
CA ALA A 243 -5.16 10.96 18.70
C ALA A 243 -3.70 10.58 18.98
N GLY A 244 -2.77 10.93 18.07
CA GLY A 244 -1.38 10.47 18.13
C GLY A 244 -1.28 8.95 18.23
N TYR A 245 -0.30 8.46 18.98
CA TYR A 245 -0.21 7.06 19.42
C TYR A 245 -0.68 6.91 20.87
N GLY A 246 -1.84 7.51 21.20
CA GLY A 246 -2.46 7.39 22.52
C GLY A 246 -2.93 5.95 22.83
N PRO A 247 -3.38 5.68 24.07
CA PRO A 247 -3.70 4.33 24.54
C PRO A 247 -4.68 3.56 23.66
N VAL A 248 -5.72 4.24 23.14
CA VAL A 248 -6.74 3.62 22.27
C VAL A 248 -6.17 3.20 20.92
N VAL A 249 -5.30 4.04 20.33
CA VAL A 249 -4.62 3.72 19.06
C VAL A 249 -3.67 2.53 19.25
N LEU A 250 -2.89 2.54 20.33
CA LEU A 250 -1.98 1.44 20.67
C LEU A 250 -2.74 0.13 20.95
N ALA A 251 -3.88 0.19 21.64
CA ALA A 251 -4.73 -0.97 21.87
C ALA A 251 -5.27 -1.55 20.56
N GLY A 252 -5.75 -0.70 19.64
CA GLY A 252 -6.18 -1.13 18.30
C GLY A 252 -5.06 -1.81 17.50
N ILE A 253 -3.86 -1.22 17.53
CA ILE A 253 -2.65 -1.80 16.91
C ILE A 253 -2.30 -3.15 17.54
N ALA A 254 -2.33 -3.26 18.87
CA ALA A 254 -2.03 -4.51 19.58
C ALA A 254 -3.03 -5.62 19.25
N VAL A 255 -4.32 -5.31 19.21
CA VAL A 255 -5.37 -6.24 18.75
C VAL A 255 -5.13 -6.67 17.31
N THR A 256 -4.77 -5.73 16.43
CA THR A 256 -4.47 -6.03 15.02
C THR A 256 -3.24 -6.94 14.90
N ALA A 257 -2.18 -6.68 15.68
CA ALA A 257 -0.99 -7.52 15.72
C ALA A 257 -1.32 -8.94 16.19
N LEU A 258 -2.12 -9.07 17.26
CA LEU A 258 -2.58 -10.36 17.75
C LEU A 258 -3.36 -11.13 16.67
N LEU A 259 -4.34 -10.48 16.03
CA LEU A 259 -5.11 -11.09 14.95
C LEU A 259 -4.23 -11.45 13.75
N ALA A 260 -3.25 -10.63 13.39
CA ALA A 260 -2.31 -10.92 12.31
C ALA A 260 -1.44 -12.13 12.63
N VAL A 261 -0.94 -12.27 13.86
CA VAL A 261 -0.17 -13.45 14.30
C VAL A 261 -1.05 -14.71 14.30
N LEU A 262 -2.29 -14.62 14.79
CA LEU A 262 -3.22 -15.75 14.79
C LEU A 262 -3.63 -16.15 13.37
N ALA A 263 -3.90 -15.19 12.49
CA ALA A 263 -4.20 -15.41 11.08
C ALA A 263 -3.00 -16.02 10.34
N TRP A 264 -1.79 -15.52 10.58
CA TRP A 264 -0.55 -16.07 10.04
C TRP A 264 -0.39 -17.54 10.42
N ARG A 265 -0.55 -17.88 11.71
CA ARG A 265 -0.49 -19.26 12.18
C ARG A 265 -1.59 -20.12 11.56
N ALA A 266 -2.80 -19.57 11.41
CA ALA A 266 -3.95 -20.29 10.89
C ALA A 266 -3.80 -20.75 9.42
N ILE A 267 -3.06 -20.00 8.61
CA ILE A 267 -2.83 -20.35 7.20
C ILE A 267 -1.60 -21.24 6.99
N GLY A 268 -0.83 -21.54 8.05
CA GLY A 268 0.44 -22.29 7.97
C GLY A 268 1.67 -21.38 7.84
N GLY A 269 1.54 -20.09 8.10
CA GLY A 269 2.62 -19.12 7.95
C GLY A 269 3.08 -18.99 6.49
N ALA A 270 4.39 -19.04 6.28
CA ALA A 270 4.99 -18.78 4.97
C ALA A 270 4.72 -19.85 3.91
N ASP A 271 4.14 -21.00 4.28
CA ASP A 271 3.67 -22.02 3.33
C ASP A 271 2.58 -21.45 2.41
N ASP A 272 1.71 -20.58 2.94
CA ASP A 272 0.78 -19.77 2.14
C ASP A 272 1.38 -18.37 1.92
N ARG A 273 2.32 -18.29 0.97
CA ARG A 273 3.14 -17.08 0.74
C ARG A 273 2.30 -15.82 0.48
N LEU A 274 1.25 -15.92 -0.34
CA LEU A 274 0.39 -14.77 -0.66
C LEU A 274 -0.43 -14.33 0.56
N GLY A 275 -1.09 -15.27 1.25
CA GLY A 275 -1.87 -14.94 2.44
C GLY A 275 -1.00 -14.33 3.54
N ALA A 276 0.18 -14.89 3.74
CA ALA A 276 1.15 -14.45 4.73
C ALA A 276 1.64 -13.01 4.51
N ILE A 277 2.05 -12.65 3.28
CA ILE A 277 2.47 -11.28 2.99
C ILE A 277 1.30 -10.29 3.07
N VAL A 278 0.10 -10.69 2.62
CA VAL A 278 -1.10 -9.84 2.71
C VAL A 278 -1.44 -9.54 4.18
N ILE A 279 -1.38 -10.53 5.08
CA ILE A 279 -1.62 -10.32 6.52
C ILE A 279 -0.63 -9.30 7.10
N VAL A 280 0.66 -9.45 6.80
CA VAL A 280 1.71 -8.51 7.25
C VAL A 280 1.46 -7.11 6.71
N SER A 281 1.08 -6.99 5.44
CA SER A 281 0.78 -5.70 4.80
C SER A 281 -0.46 -5.02 5.39
N LEU A 282 -1.53 -5.77 5.67
CA LEU A 282 -2.73 -5.24 6.34
C LEU A 282 -2.41 -4.73 7.76
N PHE A 283 -1.59 -5.47 8.51
CA PHE A 283 -1.08 -4.99 9.80
C PHE A 283 -0.28 -3.69 9.64
N GLY A 284 0.65 -3.64 8.68
CA GLY A 284 1.44 -2.45 8.40
C GLY A 284 0.60 -1.22 8.03
N LEU A 285 -0.46 -1.41 7.24
CA LEU A 285 -1.40 -0.34 6.89
C LEU A 285 -2.12 0.22 8.11
N LEU A 286 -2.54 -0.63 9.05
CA LEU A 286 -3.21 -0.17 10.26
C LEU A 286 -2.25 0.43 11.30
N LEU A 287 -1.00 -0.05 11.35
CA LEU A 287 0.08 0.44 12.22
C LEU A 287 0.61 1.82 11.80
N SER A 288 0.70 2.06 10.49
CA SER A 288 1.24 3.30 9.92
C SER A 288 0.56 4.54 10.51
N PRO A 289 1.28 5.65 10.76
CA PRO A 289 0.67 6.88 11.25
C PRO A 289 -0.38 7.43 10.27
N ILE A 290 -0.15 7.20 8.97
CA ILE A 290 -1.08 7.55 7.91
C ILE A 290 -1.11 6.43 6.87
N SER A 291 -2.31 5.98 6.53
CA SER A 291 -2.57 5.03 5.46
C SER A 291 -3.66 5.54 4.55
N TRP A 292 -3.26 6.39 3.60
CA TRP A 292 -4.11 6.86 2.51
C TRP A 292 -4.74 5.70 1.75
N THR A 293 -5.93 5.91 1.17
CA THR A 293 -6.62 4.90 0.35
C THR A 293 -5.72 4.29 -0.72
N HIS A 294 -4.86 5.07 -1.36
CA HIS A 294 -3.90 4.59 -2.36
C HIS A 294 -2.74 3.73 -1.81
N HIS A 295 -2.56 3.61 -0.49
CA HIS A 295 -1.66 2.62 0.13
C HIS A 295 -2.28 1.21 0.16
N TRP A 296 -3.61 1.11 0.06
CA TRP A 296 -4.38 -0.15 0.18
C TRP A 296 -4.42 -0.97 -1.12
N VAL A 297 -3.45 -0.80 -2.02
CA VAL A 297 -3.30 -1.63 -3.23
C VAL A 297 -3.25 -3.13 -2.89
N TRP A 298 -2.79 -3.48 -1.68
CA TRP A 298 -2.82 -4.83 -1.11
C TRP A 298 -4.20 -5.48 -1.04
N LEU A 299 -5.30 -4.72 -1.18
CA LEU A 299 -6.64 -5.27 -1.27
C LEU A 299 -6.84 -6.11 -2.55
N ILE A 300 -6.11 -5.83 -3.65
CA ILE A 300 -6.13 -6.66 -4.86
C ILE A 300 -5.61 -8.09 -4.58
N PRO A 301 -4.37 -8.28 -4.09
CA PRO A 301 -3.90 -9.61 -3.73
C PRO A 301 -4.72 -10.26 -2.62
N LEU A 302 -5.27 -9.50 -1.66
CA LEU A 302 -6.19 -10.03 -0.65
C LEU A 302 -7.44 -10.65 -1.28
N MET A 303 -8.13 -9.92 -2.16
CA MET A 303 -9.35 -10.41 -2.80
C MET A 303 -9.05 -11.62 -3.70
N ILE A 304 -7.91 -11.60 -4.40
CA ILE A 304 -7.44 -12.76 -5.17
C ILE A 304 -7.24 -13.97 -4.24
N TRP A 305 -6.60 -13.79 -3.09
CA TRP A 305 -6.39 -14.85 -2.11
C TRP A 305 -7.72 -15.37 -1.53
N LEU A 306 -8.66 -14.50 -1.19
CA LEU A 306 -9.98 -14.88 -0.66
C LEU A 306 -10.82 -15.65 -1.68
N LEU A 307 -10.81 -15.24 -2.95
CA LEU A 307 -11.71 -15.78 -3.99
C LEU A 307 -11.11 -16.94 -4.78
N HIS A 308 -9.78 -17.05 -4.84
CA HIS A 308 -9.08 -18.09 -5.60
C HIS A 308 -8.14 -18.96 -4.77
N GLY A 309 -7.78 -18.51 -3.56
CA GLY A 309 -6.83 -19.20 -2.69
C GLY A 309 -7.41 -20.39 -1.92
N PRO A 310 -6.68 -20.89 -0.91
CA PRO A 310 -6.97 -22.19 -0.30
C PRO A 310 -8.29 -22.27 0.46
N LEU A 311 -8.82 -21.12 0.89
CA LEU A 311 -10.08 -21.04 1.66
C LEU A 311 -11.29 -20.65 0.81
N ARG A 312 -11.16 -20.54 -0.53
CA ARG A 312 -12.22 -20.02 -1.43
C ARG A 312 -13.57 -20.74 -1.38
N ALA A 313 -13.58 -22.01 -0.97
CA ALA A 313 -14.79 -22.81 -0.84
C ALA A 313 -15.64 -22.40 0.38
N GLN A 314 -15.04 -21.72 1.36
CA GLN A 314 -15.72 -21.29 2.56
C GLN A 314 -16.57 -20.05 2.29
N ARG A 315 -17.80 -20.04 2.81
CA ARG A 315 -18.73 -18.91 2.67
C ARG A 315 -18.11 -17.58 3.11
N GLY A 316 -17.38 -17.57 4.24
CA GLY A 316 -16.74 -16.36 4.74
C GLY A 316 -15.69 -15.78 3.80
N ALA A 317 -14.96 -16.62 3.05
CA ALA A 317 -14.00 -16.15 2.06
C ALA A 317 -14.68 -15.38 0.93
N ARG A 318 -15.82 -15.90 0.45
CA ARG A 318 -16.64 -15.26 -0.60
C ARG A 318 -17.28 -13.97 -0.12
N VAL A 319 -17.86 -13.97 1.10
CA VAL A 319 -18.48 -12.78 1.70
C VAL A 319 -17.45 -11.67 1.86
N LEU A 320 -16.27 -11.97 2.42
CA LEU A 320 -15.22 -10.99 2.60
C LEU A 320 -14.62 -10.55 1.25
N GLY A 321 -14.36 -11.47 0.32
CA GLY A 321 -13.77 -11.15 -0.97
C GLY A 321 -14.68 -10.25 -1.82
N TRP A 322 -15.96 -10.59 -1.96
CA TRP A 322 -16.92 -9.76 -2.68
C TRP A 322 -17.30 -8.50 -1.90
N GLY A 323 -17.33 -8.55 -0.56
CA GLY A 323 -17.56 -7.40 0.30
C GLY A 323 -16.46 -6.33 0.14
N TRP A 324 -15.19 -6.73 0.14
CA TRP A 324 -14.07 -5.83 -0.17
C TRP A 324 -14.15 -5.26 -1.58
N LEU A 325 -14.54 -6.08 -2.56
CA LEU A 325 -14.70 -5.60 -3.93
C LEU A 325 -15.79 -4.53 -4.02
N ALA A 326 -16.98 -4.80 -3.45
CA ALA A 326 -18.07 -3.83 -3.42
C ALA A 326 -17.66 -2.55 -2.69
N LEU A 327 -17.06 -2.68 -1.50
CA LEU A 327 -16.59 -1.56 -0.67
C LEU A 327 -15.60 -0.66 -1.44
N THR A 328 -14.63 -1.26 -2.13
CA THR A 328 -13.60 -0.52 -2.87
C THR A 328 -14.10 0.03 -4.21
N LEU A 329 -15.04 -0.64 -4.88
CA LEU A 329 -15.68 -0.10 -6.09
C LEU A 329 -16.58 1.10 -5.76
N ILE A 330 -17.36 1.01 -4.69
CA ILE A 330 -18.16 2.13 -4.18
C ILE A 330 -17.25 3.30 -3.77
N GLY A 331 -16.11 3.00 -3.12
CA GLY A 331 -15.20 4.02 -2.63
C GLY A 331 -15.80 4.79 -1.46
N VAL A 332 -16.11 4.09 -0.38
CA VAL A 332 -16.77 4.68 0.80
C VAL A 332 -15.94 5.83 1.41
N PRO A 333 -14.62 5.73 1.63
CA PRO A 333 -13.80 6.87 2.04
C PRO A 333 -13.92 8.10 1.14
N TRP A 334 -13.97 7.91 -0.18
CA TRP A 334 -14.21 8.97 -1.16
C TRP A 334 -15.63 9.55 -1.05
N LEU A 335 -16.67 8.73 -0.87
CA LEU A 335 -18.02 9.25 -0.63
C LEU A 335 -18.09 10.08 0.66
N LEU A 336 -17.42 9.62 1.72
CA LEU A 336 -17.35 10.34 2.99
C LEU A 336 -16.59 11.67 2.89
N SER A 337 -15.71 11.85 1.89
CA SER A 337 -15.02 13.15 1.73
C SER A 337 -15.96 14.25 1.26
N PHE A 338 -17.08 13.95 0.60
CA PHE A 338 -18.09 14.96 0.26
C PHE A 338 -18.85 15.49 1.48
N ALA A 339 -18.88 14.71 2.56
CA ALA A 339 -19.43 15.13 3.85
C ALA A 339 -18.36 15.71 4.79
N GLN A 340 -17.19 16.05 4.24
CA GLN A 340 -16.08 16.63 4.98
C GLN A 340 -15.81 18.04 4.43
N PRO A 341 -16.19 19.12 5.15
CA PRO A 341 -16.11 20.49 4.63
C PRO A 341 -14.71 20.90 4.18
N THR A 342 -13.67 20.51 4.93
CA THR A 342 -12.26 20.70 4.54
C THR A 342 -11.44 19.46 4.84
N ILE A 343 -10.36 19.23 4.09
CA ILE A 343 -9.50 18.05 4.31
C ILE A 343 -8.89 18.02 5.73
N TRP A 344 -8.77 19.18 6.37
CA TRP A 344 -8.18 19.40 7.69
C TRP A 344 -9.13 19.20 8.87
N GLU A 345 -10.44 19.23 8.62
CA GLU A 345 -11.43 19.09 9.68
C GLU A 345 -11.48 17.65 10.21
N ILE A 346 -11.08 17.48 11.47
CA ILE A 346 -11.07 16.16 12.12
C ILE A 346 -12.45 15.83 12.69
N SER A 347 -13.02 16.75 13.48
CA SER A 347 -14.34 16.62 14.10
C SER A 347 -15.43 16.48 13.05
N ARG A 348 -16.40 15.61 13.32
CA ARG A 348 -17.56 15.34 12.45
C ARG A 348 -18.65 14.60 13.23
N PRO A 349 -19.90 14.59 12.75
CA PRO A 349 -20.96 13.79 13.35
C PRO A 349 -20.54 12.33 13.57
N TRP A 350 -20.94 11.75 14.71
CA TRP A 350 -20.48 10.42 15.14
C TRP A 350 -20.65 9.36 14.04
N TYR A 351 -21.77 9.34 13.33
CA TYR A 351 -22.04 8.33 12.29
C TYR A 351 -21.06 8.42 11.12
N LEU A 352 -20.62 9.63 10.73
CA LEU A 352 -19.57 9.82 9.71
C LEU A 352 -18.19 9.42 10.25
N ALA A 353 -17.91 9.72 11.52
CA ALA A 353 -16.67 9.33 12.17
C ALA A 353 -16.54 7.80 12.20
N TRP A 354 -17.58 7.09 12.65
CA TRP A 354 -17.65 5.63 12.68
C TRP A 354 -17.65 5.00 11.28
N ALA A 355 -18.37 5.56 10.31
CA ALA A 355 -18.30 5.12 8.92
C ALA A 355 -16.88 5.23 8.35
N GLY A 356 -16.11 6.23 8.79
CA GLY A 356 -14.71 6.43 8.42
C GLY A 356 -13.74 5.36 8.95
N LEU A 357 -14.18 4.40 9.78
CA LEU A 357 -13.38 3.25 10.23
C LEU A 357 -13.55 2.02 9.33
N ILE A 358 -14.25 2.13 8.21
CA ILE A 358 -14.71 0.97 7.43
C ILE A 358 -13.59 0.02 6.98
N TYR A 359 -12.41 0.52 6.56
CA TYR A 359 -11.30 -0.38 6.20
C TYR A 359 -10.67 -1.04 7.43
N ILE A 360 -10.66 -0.36 8.57
CA ILE A 360 -10.18 -0.91 9.84
C ILE A 360 -11.08 -2.08 10.24
N VAL A 361 -12.39 -1.85 10.29
CA VAL A 361 -13.39 -2.86 10.67
C VAL A 361 -13.34 -4.05 9.71
N ALA A 362 -13.33 -3.81 8.40
CA ALA A 362 -13.25 -4.87 7.40
C ALA A 362 -11.93 -5.66 7.50
N THR A 363 -10.82 -5.01 7.86
CA THR A 363 -9.52 -5.67 8.08
C THR A 363 -9.57 -6.56 9.32
N LEU A 364 -10.09 -6.06 10.45
CA LEU A 364 -10.25 -6.86 11.67
C LEU A 364 -11.17 -8.07 11.44
N ALA A 365 -12.28 -7.88 10.75
CA ALA A 365 -13.19 -8.95 10.37
C ALA A 365 -12.49 -9.99 9.48
N THR A 366 -11.67 -9.54 8.53
CA THR A 366 -10.90 -10.42 7.65
C THR A 366 -9.86 -11.23 8.43
N LEU A 367 -9.01 -10.56 9.22
CA LEU A 367 -7.97 -11.22 10.02
C LEU A 367 -8.58 -12.15 11.08
N GLY A 368 -9.64 -11.72 11.77
CA GLY A 368 -10.37 -12.54 12.74
C GLY A 368 -11.02 -13.76 12.10
N TRP A 369 -11.61 -13.60 10.90
CA TRP A 369 -12.13 -14.73 10.15
C TRP A 369 -11.02 -15.72 9.77
N ILE A 370 -9.88 -15.26 9.23
CA ILE A 370 -8.74 -16.13 8.90
C ILE A 370 -8.24 -16.87 10.15
N ALA A 371 -8.01 -16.14 11.25
CA ALA A 371 -7.56 -16.70 12.53
C ALA A 371 -8.48 -17.82 13.03
N SER A 372 -9.80 -17.68 12.86
CA SER A 372 -10.78 -18.70 13.26
C SER A 372 -10.70 -20.02 12.47
N ARG A 373 -9.98 -20.07 11.34
CA ARG A 373 -9.89 -21.26 10.47
C ARG A 373 -8.70 -22.17 10.77
N GLY A 374 -7.71 -21.68 11.52
CA GLY A 374 -6.45 -22.38 11.78
C GLY A 374 -6.58 -23.73 12.49
N GLY A 375 -7.62 -23.92 13.29
CA GLY A 375 -7.83 -25.17 14.03
C GLY A 375 -8.32 -26.36 13.20
N ARG A 376 -8.68 -26.18 11.91
CA ARG A 376 -9.28 -27.23 11.07
C ARG A 376 -8.32 -27.93 10.10
N ARG A 377 -7.12 -27.40 9.85
CA ARG A 377 -6.12 -28.03 8.95
C ARG A 377 -5.32 -29.15 9.62
N SER A 378 -5.17 -29.14 10.95
CA SER A 378 -4.40 -30.15 11.70
C SER A 378 -5.10 -31.51 11.85
N ARG A 379 -6.18 -31.80 11.11
CA ARG A 379 -6.99 -33.02 11.21
C ARG A 379 -7.13 -33.79 9.89
N VAL A 380 -6.13 -33.74 9.01
CA VAL A 380 -6.02 -34.77 7.96
C VAL A 380 -5.09 -35.85 8.53
N PRO A 381 -5.61 -37.04 8.89
CA PRO A 381 -4.76 -38.16 9.26
C PRO A 381 -3.87 -38.52 8.06
N SER A 382 -2.58 -38.71 8.31
CA SER A 382 -1.68 -39.37 7.36
C SER A 382 -2.33 -40.66 6.86
N PRO A 383 -2.35 -40.94 5.54
CA PRO A 383 -2.67 -42.28 5.05
C PRO A 383 -1.69 -43.24 5.73
N ARG A 384 -2.23 -44.23 6.46
CA ARG A 384 -1.41 -45.28 7.07
C ARG A 384 -0.54 -45.91 5.97
N PRO A 385 0.73 -46.29 6.25
CA PRO A 385 1.43 -47.20 5.35
C PRO A 385 0.62 -48.49 5.27
N CYS A 386 0.26 -48.91 4.05
CA CYS A 386 -0.30 -50.24 3.82
C CYS A 386 0.73 -51.31 4.24
N PRO A 387 0.25 -52.46 4.73
CA PRO A 387 1.06 -53.50 5.36
C PRO A 387 2.12 -54.11 4.44
#